data_AF-A0A4Q3M910-F1
#
_entry.id   AF-A0A4Q3M910-F1
#
_cell.length_a   1.000
_cell.length_b   1.000
_cell.length_c   1.000
_cell.angle_alpha   90.00
_cell.angle_beta   90.00
_cell.angle_gamma   90.00
#
_symmetry.space_group_name_H-M   'P 1'
#
loop_
_entity.id
_entity.type
_entity.pdbx_description
1 polymer ?
#
loop_
_entity_poly.entity_id
_entity_poly.type
_entity_poly.pdbx_seq_one_letter_code
_entity_poly.pdbx_strand_id
1 'polypeptide(L)' 'MKSRLRGAIYGLLVGDALGVPYEFTSPTELPEFSLIEMVPPAGFRRAHLGVPPGTWSDDGAQALHLLKVLLD' A
#
# COMPACT_ATOMS: atom_id res chain seq x y z
N MET A 1 -2.64 -22.71 9.37
CA MET A 1 -2.27 -22.50 7.95
C MET A 1 -3.10 -21.42 7.26
N LYS A 2 -4.42 -21.58 7.10
CA LYS A 2 -5.30 -20.65 6.34
C LYS A 2 -5.20 -19.19 6.78
N SER A 3 -5.15 -18.93 8.10
CA SER A 3 -4.98 -17.57 8.62
C SER A 3 -3.68 -16.90 8.19
N ARG A 4 -2.58 -17.66 8.08
CA ARG A 4 -1.28 -17.12 7.64
C ARG A 4 -1.28 -16.79 6.16
N LEU A 5 -1.91 -17.63 5.33
CA LEU A 5 -2.05 -17.38 3.90
C LEU A 5 -2.90 -16.13 3.63
N ARG A 6 -4.05 -16.00 4.31
CA ARG A 6 -4.87 -14.78 4.22
C ARG A 6 -4.12 -13.56 4.73
N GLY A 7 -3.43 -13.68 5.86
CA GLY A 7 -2.60 -12.62 6.41
C GLY A 7 -1.48 -12.18 5.47
N ALA A 8 -0.89 -13.09 4.69
CA ALA A 8 0.13 -12.74 3.70
C ALA A 8 -0.45 -11.86 2.56
N ILE A 9 -1.61 -12.25 2.00
CA ILE A 9 -2.26 -11.46 0.94
C ILE A 9 -2.77 -10.13 1.49
N TYR A 10 -3.41 -10.11 2.65
CA TYR A 10 -3.88 -8.87 3.27
C TYR A 10 -2.72 -7.96 3.66
N GLY A 11 -1.65 -8.51 4.22
CA GLY A 11 -0.46 -7.74 4.58
C GLY A 11 0.20 -7.09 3.36
N LEU A 12 0.27 -7.81 2.23
CA LEU A 12 0.76 -7.26 0.97
C LEU A 12 -0.12 -6.09 0.51
N LEU A 13 -1.44 -6.28 0.40
CA LEU A 13 -2.35 -5.24 -0.09
C LEU A 13 -2.41 -4.02 0.84
N VAL A 14 -2.38 -4.24 2.15
CA VAL A 14 -2.39 -3.17 3.16
C VAL A 14 -1.05 -2.41 3.14
N GLY A 15 0.07 -3.12 3.04
CA GLY A 15 1.39 -2.49 2.98
C GLY A 15 1.59 -1.66 1.72
N ASP A 16 1.16 -2.19 0.57
CA ASP A 16 1.11 -1.48 -0.71
C ASP A 16 0.24 -0.21 -0.60
N ALA A 17 -1.04 -0.36 -0.25
CA ALA A 17 -1.95 0.78 -0.12
C ALA A 17 -1.50 1.83 0.91
N LEU A 18 -0.81 1.43 1.98
CA LEU A 18 -0.20 2.33 2.95
C LEU A 18 1.00 3.08 2.35
N GLY A 19 1.81 2.40 1.52
CA GLY A 19 3.02 2.95 0.92
C GLY A 19 2.75 3.90 -0.24
N VAL A 20 1.72 3.64 -1.05
CA VAL A 20 1.38 4.41 -2.27
C VAL A 20 1.41 5.93 -2.06
N PRO A 21 0.78 6.51 -1.02
CA PRO A 21 0.81 7.95 -0.83
C PRO A 21 2.21 8.54 -0.60
N TYR A 22 3.17 7.73 -0.12
CA TYR A 22 4.52 8.13 0.26
C TYR A 22 5.56 7.81 -0.82
N GLU A 23 5.16 7.26 -1.96
CA GLU A 23 6.07 6.99 -3.08
C GLU A 23 6.80 8.24 -3.58
N PHE A 24 7.97 8.03 -4.17
CA PHE A 24 8.83 9.08 -4.75
C PHE A 24 9.23 10.19 -3.76
N THR A 25 9.08 9.95 -2.46
CA THR A 25 9.48 10.86 -1.38
C THR A 25 10.83 10.42 -0.82
N SER A 26 11.76 11.35 -0.61
CA SER A 26 13.04 10.99 0.01
C SER A 26 12.85 10.60 1.48
N PRO A 27 13.69 9.73 2.06
CA PRO A 27 13.56 9.36 3.47
C PRO A 27 13.59 10.53 4.46
N THR A 28 14.27 11.62 4.11
CA THR A 28 14.34 12.86 4.92
C THR A 28 13.09 13.73 4.83
N GLU A 29 12.23 13.50 3.85
CA GLU A 29 10.96 14.22 3.63
C GLU A 29 9.74 13.43 4.07
N LEU A 30 9.92 12.16 4.45
CA LEU A 30 8.86 11.35 5.03
C LEU A 30 8.44 11.94 6.39
N PRO A 31 7.16 11.81 6.78
CA PRO A 31 6.75 12.11 8.13
C PRO A 31 7.48 11.23 9.15
N GLU A 32 7.49 11.66 10.40
CA GLU A 32 7.82 10.79 11.52
C GLU A 32 7.04 9.48 11.45
N PHE A 33 7.67 8.38 11.86
CA PHE A 33 7.06 7.05 11.76
C PHE A 33 5.68 6.97 12.44
N SER A 34 5.48 7.70 13.54
CA SER A 34 4.20 7.79 14.26
C SER A 34 3.08 8.51 13.50
N LEU A 35 3.40 9.16 12.37
CA LEU A 35 2.48 9.86 11.49
C LEU A 35 2.27 9.12 10.16
N ILE A 36 2.90 7.95 9.97
CA ILE A 36 2.65 7.10 8.81
C ILE A 36 1.32 6.39 8.99
N GLU A 37 0.34 6.79 8.20
CA GLU A 37 -1.04 6.33 8.26
C GLU A 37 -1.62 6.21 6.85
N MET A 38 -2.72 5.45 6.72
CA MET A 38 -3.38 5.26 5.42
C MET A 38 -3.75 6.58 4.76
N VAL A 39 -4.17 7.56 5.56
CA VAL A 39 -4.34 8.95 5.13
C VAL A 39 -3.14 9.74 5.68
N PRO A 40 -2.22 10.19 4.82
CA PRO A 40 -1.08 10.99 5.25
C PRO A 40 -1.48 12.26 6.00
N PRO A 41 -0.58 12.79 6.87
CA PRO A 41 -0.86 13.97 7.66
C PRO A 41 -1.15 15.19 6.78
N ALA A 42 -1.92 16.13 7.32
CA ALA A 42 -2.26 17.36 6.62
C ALA A 42 -1.00 18.10 6.16
N GLY A 43 -1.00 18.54 4.89
CA GLY A 43 0.14 19.22 4.28
C GLY A 43 1.18 18.29 3.66
N PHE A 44 1.11 16.97 3.88
CA PHE A 44 1.97 16.03 3.17
C PHE A 44 1.55 15.93 1.69
N ARG A 45 2.52 16.10 0.78
CA ARG A 45 2.28 16.01 -0.66
C ARG A 45 2.30 14.56 -1.10
N ARG A 46 1.12 13.96 -1.17
CA ARG A 46 0.95 12.56 -1.59
C ARG A 46 1.35 12.36 -3.04
N ALA A 47 1.95 11.20 -3.33
CA ALA A 47 2.01 10.69 -4.69
C ALA A 47 0.58 10.42 -5.21
N HIS A 48 0.43 10.39 -6.54
CA HIS A 48 -0.82 10.05 -7.22
C HIS A 48 -2.07 10.80 -6.69
N LEU A 49 -2.07 12.13 -6.72
CA LEU A 49 -3.13 12.97 -6.13
C LEU A 49 -4.59 12.63 -6.54
N GLY A 50 -4.78 12.04 -7.72
CA GLY A 50 -6.08 11.59 -8.22
C GLY A 50 -6.57 10.25 -7.64
N VAL A 51 -5.73 9.57 -6.85
CA VAL A 51 -6.02 8.26 -6.27
C VAL A 51 -6.44 8.41 -4.80
N PRO A 52 -7.58 7.83 -4.41
CA PRO A 52 -8.01 7.82 -3.01
C PRO A 52 -7.00 7.09 -2.10
N PRO A 53 -6.74 7.60 -0.89
CA PRO A 53 -5.98 6.86 0.13
C PRO A 53 -6.56 5.45 0.38
N GLY A 54 -5.70 4.48 0.66
CA GLY A 54 -6.09 3.08 0.84
C GLY A 54 -6.28 2.28 -0.45
N THR A 55 -5.94 2.86 -1.62
CA THR A 55 -5.89 2.14 -2.89
C THR A 55 -4.51 1.54 -3.08
N TRP A 56 -4.43 0.22 -3.29
CA TRP A 56 -3.19 -0.49 -3.63
C TRP A 56 -2.74 -0.17 -5.08
N SER A 57 -1.43 -0.30 -5.36
CA SER A 57 -0.82 0.00 -6.65
C SER A 57 -0.95 -1.17 -7.65
N ASP A 58 -0.15 -1.11 -8.72
CA ASP A 58 0.09 -2.23 -9.61
C ASP A 58 0.72 -3.44 -8.90
N ASP A 59 1.49 -3.28 -7.81
CA ASP A 59 1.99 -4.38 -6.99
C ASP A 59 0.84 -5.26 -6.48
N GLY A 60 -0.15 -4.66 -5.81
CA GLY A 60 -1.34 -5.35 -5.33
C GLY A 60 -2.18 -5.94 -6.45
N ALA A 61 -2.34 -5.22 -7.56
CA ALA A 61 -3.08 -5.71 -8.72
C ALA A 61 -2.42 -6.93 -9.37
N GLN A 62 -1.10 -6.90 -9.58
CA GLN A 62 -0.33 -8.00 -10.17
C GLN A 62 -0.28 -9.20 -9.22
N ALA A 63 -0.12 -8.99 -7.92
CA ALA A 63 -0.16 -10.06 -6.92
C ALA A 63 -1.52 -10.78 -6.91
N LEU A 64 -2.63 -10.04 -6.96
CA LEU A 64 -3.97 -10.61 -7.04
C LEU A 64 -4.20 -11.35 -8.36
N HIS A 65 -3.69 -10.82 -9.48
CA HIS A 65 -3.78 -11.48 -10.76
C HIS A 65 -3.01 -12.81 -10.77
N LEU A 66 -1.78 -12.82 -10.25
CA LEU A 66 -0.99 -14.04 -10.09
C LEU A 66 -1.72 -15.06 -9.22
N LEU A 67 -2.25 -14.64 -8.07
CA LEU A 67 -3.03 -15.51 -7.18
C LEU A 67 -4.22 -16.13 -7.91
N LYS A 68 -4.95 -15.34 -8.72
CA LYS A 68 -6.07 -15.82 -9.52
C LYS A 68 -5.63 -16.91 -10.49
N VAL A 69 -4.57 -16.67 -11.26
CA VAL A 69 -4.05 -17.62 -12.26
C VAL A 69 -3.56 -18.92 -11.61
N LEU A 70 -3.00 -18.87 -10.40
CA LEU A 70 -2.54 -20.07 -9.68
C LEU A 70 -3.67 -20.90 -9.05
N LEU A 71 -4.86 -20.31 -8.89
CA LEU A 71 -6.03 -20.98 -8.32
C LEU A 71 -6.98 -21.53 -9.40
N ASP A 72 -6.76 -21.15 -10.66
CA ASP A 72 -7.44 -21.69 -11.84
C ASP A 72 -6.81 -23.01 -12.29
#